data_AF-A0A2L2NEL3-F1
#
_entry.id   AF-A0A2L2NEL3-F1
#
_cell.length_a   1.000
_cell.length_b   1.000
_cell.length_c   1.000
_cell.angle_alpha   90.00
_cell.angle_beta   90.00
_cell.angle_gamma   90.00
#
_symmetry.space_group_name_H-M   'P 1'
#
loop_
_entity.id
_entity.type
_entity.pdbx_description
1 polymer ?
#
loop_
_entity_poly.entity_id
_entity_poly.type
_entity_poly.pdbx_seq_one_letter_code
_entity_poly.pdbx_strand_id
1 'polypeptide(L)'
;MKLILVAPDSLLCAAFQQHFNYLPNVEIVNDYFEWLPDFDCMVSPANSFGMMDGGIDAAIIRFFGTSLMARVQQRILEDYLGEQSVGTSMIVETDHHKHPFLAHTPTMRVPMIIAGTDIPYIAMWAMLLTVRQHNQHARQKINTIACPGLGTGIGRVPYSEAARQMALAYDRFLYPPKHLNCIVAAERQLQIWEGGNS
;
A
#
# COMPACT_ATOMS: atom_id res chain seq x y z
N MET A 1 -0.70 -3.40 14.99
CA MET A 1 -0.11 -3.32 13.64
C MET A 1 0.49 -1.93 13.50
N LYS A 2 1.79 -1.85 13.22
CA LYS A 2 2.56 -0.62 13.02
C LYS A 2 2.75 -0.39 11.52
N LEU A 3 2.51 0.84 11.06
CA LEU A 3 2.73 1.25 9.68
C LEU A 3 4.01 2.09 9.61
N ILE A 4 4.99 1.64 8.84
CA ILE A 4 6.23 2.37 8.56
C ILE A 4 6.10 2.94 7.14
N LEU A 5 5.89 4.26 7.05
CA LEU A 5 5.84 4.98 5.78
C LEU A 5 7.25 5.32 5.35
N VAL A 6 7.65 4.84 4.17
CA VAL A 6 9.02 4.95 3.66
C VAL A 6 9.03 5.88 2.45
N ALA A 7 9.84 6.93 2.52
CA ALA A 7 9.90 7.94 1.47
C ALA A 7 11.34 8.46 1.31
N PRO A 8 12.09 8.00 0.30
CA PRO A 8 13.41 8.57 0.00
C PRO A 8 13.33 10.05 -0.41
N ASP A 9 12.23 10.45 -1.06
CA ASP A 9 11.97 11.84 -1.41
C ASP A 9 11.47 12.63 -0.19
N SER A 10 12.20 13.70 0.16
CA SER A 10 11.89 14.56 1.31
C SER A 10 10.52 15.24 1.23
N LEU A 11 10.00 15.55 0.04
CA LEU A 11 8.69 16.16 -0.14
C LEU A 11 7.58 15.15 0.13
N LEU A 12 7.78 13.88 -0.26
CA LEU A 12 6.83 12.81 0.09
C LEU A 12 6.87 12.52 1.59
N CYS A 13 8.06 12.50 2.19
CA CYS A 13 8.21 12.36 3.64
C CYS A 13 7.47 13.50 4.39
N ALA A 14 7.65 14.75 3.96
CA ALA A 14 6.96 15.89 4.55
C ALA A 14 5.43 15.78 4.40
N ALA A 15 4.94 15.33 3.24
CA ALA A 15 3.52 15.06 3.03
C ALA A 15 2.98 13.98 3.98
N PHE A 16 3.73 12.89 4.19
CA PHE A 16 3.37 11.90 5.20
C PHE A 16 3.33 12.48 6.61
N GLN A 17 4.34 13.28 6.99
CA GLN A 17 4.38 13.92 8.31
C GLN A 17 3.17 14.83 8.52
N GLN A 18 2.77 15.58 7.50
CA GLN A 18 1.61 16.45 7.57
C GLN A 18 0.30 15.66 7.76
N HIS A 19 0.06 14.60 6.97
CA HIS A 19 -1.24 13.93 6.94
C HIS A 19 -1.38 12.79 7.95
N PHE A 20 -0.28 12.22 8.45
CA PHE A 20 -0.31 11.13 9.42
C PHE A 20 -0.01 11.55 10.87
N ASN A 21 0.25 12.84 11.15
CA ASN A 21 0.68 13.29 12.49
C ASN A 21 -0.26 12.91 13.66
N TYR A 22 -1.56 12.75 13.39
CA TYR A 22 -2.57 12.45 14.39
C TYR A 22 -2.90 10.96 14.48
N LEU A 23 -2.34 10.14 13.59
CA LEU A 23 -2.66 8.72 13.48
C LEU A 23 -1.71 7.89 14.36
N PRO A 24 -2.23 6.97 15.18
CA PRO A 24 -1.40 6.17 16.08
C PRO A 24 -0.65 5.07 15.33
N ASN A 25 0.43 4.56 15.93
CA ASN A 25 1.21 3.43 15.41
C ASN A 25 1.79 3.63 14.00
N VAL A 26 2.10 4.88 13.66
CA VAL A 26 2.77 5.25 12.41
C VAL A 26 4.20 5.68 12.72
N GLU A 27 5.14 5.20 11.91
CA GLU A 27 6.51 5.68 11.84
C GLU A 27 6.75 6.21 10.42
N ILE A 28 7.47 7.31 10.29
CA ILE A 28 7.79 7.91 8.99
C ILE A 28 9.31 7.94 8.86
N VAL A 29 9.82 7.31 7.81
CA VAL A 29 11.25 7.17 7.55
C VAL A 29 11.58 7.85 6.23
N ASN A 30 12.39 8.91 6.28
CA ASN A 30 12.91 9.58 5.09
C ASN A 30 14.14 8.85 4.53
N ASP A 31 13.96 7.59 4.16
CA ASP A 31 15.04 6.76 3.64
C ASP A 31 14.46 5.68 2.71
N TYR A 32 15.32 4.80 2.21
CA TYR A 32 14.93 3.60 1.47
C TYR A 32 14.51 2.46 2.40
N PHE A 33 13.63 1.57 1.92
CA PHE A 33 13.09 0.49 2.76
C PHE A 33 14.16 -0.57 3.06
N GLU A 34 15.16 -0.69 2.18
CA GLU A 34 16.31 -1.59 2.30
C GLU A 34 17.12 -1.34 3.59
N TRP A 35 17.04 -0.13 4.14
CA TRP A 35 17.73 0.24 5.38
C TRP A 35 16.91 -0.03 6.65
N LEU A 36 15.64 -0.43 6.51
CA LEU A 36 14.84 -0.82 7.67
C LEU A 36 15.39 -2.13 8.24
N PRO A 37 15.69 -2.20 9.55
CA PRO A 37 16.33 -3.37 10.14
C PRO A 37 15.44 -4.62 10.11
N ASP A 38 14.12 -4.42 10.32
CA ASP A 38 13.08 -5.46 10.40
C ASP A 38 11.71 -4.85 10.05
N PHE A 39 10.90 -5.62 9.30
CA PHE A 39 9.48 -5.35 9.05
C PHE A 39 8.83 -6.65 8.57
N ASP A 40 7.57 -6.92 8.89
CA ASP A 40 6.96 -8.21 8.54
C ASP A 40 6.49 -8.26 7.08
N CYS A 41 6.01 -7.13 6.56
CA CYS A 41 5.42 -7.06 5.22
C CYS A 41 5.86 -5.81 4.45
N MET A 42 6.37 -5.99 3.23
CA MET A 42 6.61 -4.88 2.29
C MET A 42 5.41 -4.70 1.35
N VAL A 43 4.97 -3.46 1.12
CA VAL A 43 3.92 -3.17 0.13
C VAL A 43 4.54 -2.89 -1.24
N SER A 44 4.05 -3.59 -2.27
CA SER A 44 4.43 -3.39 -3.67
C SER A 44 3.28 -2.74 -4.45
N PRO A 45 3.36 -1.42 -4.78
CA PRO A 45 2.35 -0.68 -5.52
C PRO A 45 2.45 -0.90 -7.06
N ALA A 46 2.56 -2.15 -7.49
CA ALA A 46 2.88 -2.54 -8.86
C ALA A 46 1.70 -2.40 -9.86
N ASN A 47 1.79 -3.11 -10.99
CA ASN A 47 0.72 -3.26 -11.96
C ASN A 47 -0.04 -4.59 -11.82
N SER A 48 -1.19 -4.69 -12.47
CA SER A 48 -2.09 -5.86 -12.41
C SER A 48 -1.49 -7.18 -12.93
N PHE A 49 -0.33 -7.15 -13.58
CA PHE A 49 0.31 -8.33 -14.19
C PHE A 49 1.59 -8.77 -13.45
N GLY A 50 1.92 -8.14 -12.32
CA GLY A 50 3.06 -8.53 -11.50
C GLY A 50 4.42 -8.28 -12.13
N MET A 51 4.51 -7.38 -13.12
CA MET A 51 5.80 -6.93 -13.65
C MET A 51 6.39 -5.94 -12.63
N MET A 52 7.53 -6.31 -12.04
CA MET A 52 8.14 -5.62 -10.90
C MET A 52 9.54 -5.07 -11.25
N ASP A 53 9.66 -4.42 -12.40
CA ASP A 53 10.93 -4.00 -13.01
C ASP A 53 11.21 -2.48 -12.90
N GLY A 54 10.25 -1.69 -12.45
CA GLY A 54 10.34 -0.23 -12.33
C GLY A 54 10.28 0.30 -10.89
N GLY A 55 10.87 1.48 -10.67
CA GLY A 55 10.71 2.24 -9.42
C GLY A 55 11.02 1.46 -8.15
N ILE A 56 10.08 1.50 -7.19
CA ILE A 56 10.17 0.77 -5.92
C ILE A 56 10.11 -0.74 -6.13
N ASP A 57 9.35 -1.24 -7.11
CA ASP A 57 9.24 -2.67 -7.38
C ASP A 57 10.58 -3.25 -7.84
N ALA A 58 11.34 -2.51 -8.65
CA ALA A 58 12.69 -2.88 -9.02
C ALA A 58 13.62 -3.00 -7.80
N ALA A 59 13.45 -2.13 -6.79
CA ALA A 59 14.21 -2.19 -5.55
C ALA A 59 13.81 -3.40 -4.70
N ILE A 60 12.50 -3.69 -4.60
CA ILE A 60 11.98 -4.90 -3.96
C ILE A 60 12.58 -6.16 -4.60
N ILE A 61 12.61 -6.25 -5.93
CA ILE A 61 13.19 -7.41 -6.61
C ILE A 61 14.72 -7.48 -6.46
N ARG A 62 15.44 -6.36 -6.45
CA ARG A 62 16.88 -6.38 -6.12
C ARG A 62 17.15 -6.87 -4.71
N PHE A 63 16.28 -6.56 -3.76
CA PHE A 63 16.42 -6.94 -2.35
C PHE A 63 16.04 -8.41 -2.09
N PHE A 64 14.91 -8.87 -2.63
CA PHE A 64 14.38 -10.22 -2.37
C PHE A 64 14.75 -11.27 -3.43
N GLY A 65 15.17 -10.85 -4.61
CA GLY A 65 15.47 -11.72 -5.74
C GLY A 65 14.29 -11.92 -6.70
N THR A 66 14.60 -12.41 -7.91
CA THR A 66 13.64 -12.58 -9.01
C THR A 66 12.63 -13.71 -8.78
N SER A 67 12.91 -14.65 -7.87
CA SER A 67 11.95 -15.70 -7.49
C SER A 67 10.69 -15.12 -6.85
N LEU A 68 10.77 -13.98 -6.16
CA LEU A 68 9.61 -13.28 -5.60
C LEU A 68 8.65 -12.83 -6.73
N MET A 69 9.19 -12.23 -7.80
CA MET A 69 8.38 -11.83 -8.95
C MET A 69 7.69 -13.03 -9.59
N ALA A 70 8.41 -14.15 -9.76
CA ALA A 70 7.84 -15.38 -10.29
C ALA A 70 6.68 -15.91 -9.43
N ARG A 71 6.80 -15.86 -8.09
CA ARG A 71 5.71 -16.24 -7.18
C ARG A 71 4.50 -15.31 -7.28
N VAL A 72 4.74 -13.99 -7.36
CA VAL A 72 3.67 -13.00 -7.59
C VAL A 72 2.92 -13.32 -8.88
N GLN A 73 3.64 -13.51 -9.99
CA GLN A 73 3.03 -13.83 -11.28
C GLN A 73 2.30 -15.17 -11.27
N GLN A 74 2.84 -16.18 -10.59
CA GLN A 74 2.16 -17.47 -10.44
C GLN A 74 0.84 -17.33 -9.69
N ARG A 75 0.81 -16.57 -8.58
CA ARG A 75 -0.43 -16.28 -7.84
C ARG A 75 -1.43 -15.49 -8.69
N ILE A 76 -0.97 -14.55 -9.51
CA ILE A 76 -1.84 -13.82 -10.46
C ILE A 76 -2.46 -14.78 -11.48
N LEU A 77 -1.69 -15.74 -12.01
CA LEU A 77 -2.20 -16.74 -12.94
C LEU A 77 -3.23 -17.68 -12.28
N GLU A 78 -2.93 -18.16 -11.08
CA GLU A 78 -3.73 -19.17 -10.37
C GLU A 78 -5.01 -18.59 -9.75
N ASP A 79 -4.90 -17.48 -9.02
CA ASP A 79 -6.02 -16.95 -8.23
C ASP A 79 -6.81 -15.87 -8.99
N TYR A 80 -6.18 -15.20 -9.95
CA TYR A 80 -6.75 -14.04 -10.65
C TYR A 80 -6.88 -14.24 -12.16
N LEU A 81 -6.70 -15.47 -12.65
CA LEU A 81 -6.82 -15.82 -14.08
C LEU A 81 -5.98 -14.92 -15.00
N GLY A 82 -4.84 -14.45 -14.50
CA GLY A 82 -3.89 -13.62 -15.25
C GLY A 82 -4.00 -12.12 -15.07
N GLU A 83 -4.95 -11.60 -14.28
CA GLU A 83 -5.06 -10.15 -14.01
C GLU A 83 -5.55 -9.85 -12.59
N GLN A 84 -4.67 -9.34 -11.73
CA GLN A 84 -5.07 -8.85 -10.41
C GLN A 84 -5.62 -7.41 -10.52
N SER A 85 -6.93 -7.24 -10.29
CA SER A 85 -7.59 -5.94 -10.37
C SER A 85 -7.00 -4.89 -9.42
N VAL A 86 -6.92 -3.64 -9.90
CA VAL A 86 -6.64 -2.46 -9.05
C VAL A 86 -7.67 -2.37 -7.92
N GLY A 87 -7.22 -1.98 -6.73
CA GLY A 87 -8.06 -1.96 -5.52
C GLY A 87 -8.17 -3.32 -4.81
N THR A 88 -7.30 -4.28 -5.16
CA THR A 88 -7.11 -5.53 -4.42
C THR A 88 -5.70 -5.60 -3.85
N SER A 89 -5.45 -6.54 -2.94
CA SER A 89 -4.11 -6.86 -2.46
C SER A 89 -4.00 -8.34 -2.14
N MET A 90 -2.84 -8.94 -2.36
CA MET A 90 -2.55 -10.33 -1.98
C MET A 90 -1.26 -10.42 -1.16
N ILE A 91 -1.20 -11.36 -0.22
CA ILE A 91 0.02 -11.66 0.54
C ILE A 91 0.79 -12.77 -0.17
N VAL A 92 2.08 -12.55 -0.38
CA VAL A 92 3.02 -13.50 -0.98
C VAL A 92 4.23 -13.65 -0.06
N GLU A 93 4.76 -14.86 0.09
CA GLU A 93 5.96 -15.11 0.89
C GLU A 93 7.24 -14.68 0.14
N THR A 94 8.14 -14.03 0.86
CA THR A 94 9.43 -13.57 0.33
C THR A 94 10.56 -14.57 0.55
N ASP A 95 10.35 -15.59 1.40
CA ASP A 95 11.37 -16.49 1.96
C ASP A 95 12.45 -15.78 2.81
N HIS A 96 12.27 -14.50 3.13
CA HIS A 96 13.20 -13.75 3.96
C HIS A 96 12.83 -13.85 5.45
N HIS A 97 13.75 -14.33 6.29
CA HIS A 97 13.50 -14.57 7.72
C HIS A 97 13.00 -13.33 8.47
N LYS A 98 13.54 -12.15 8.16
CA LYS A 98 13.18 -10.87 8.79
C LYS A 98 12.04 -10.12 8.11
N HIS A 99 11.75 -10.48 6.86
CA HIS A 99 10.83 -9.72 5.99
C HIS A 99 9.88 -10.67 5.24
N PRO A 100 9.16 -11.53 5.96
CA PRO A 100 8.54 -12.75 5.44
C PRO A 100 7.49 -12.53 4.36
N PHE A 101 6.87 -11.35 4.29
CA PHE A 101 5.72 -11.11 3.42
C PHE A 101 5.90 -9.92 2.47
N LEU A 102 5.23 -10.04 1.32
CA LEU A 102 4.97 -8.97 0.37
C LEU A 102 3.45 -8.83 0.23
N ALA A 103 2.93 -7.61 0.38
CA ALA A 103 1.58 -7.26 -0.05
C ALA A 103 1.66 -6.70 -1.47
N HIS A 104 1.30 -7.51 -2.47
CA HIS A 104 1.20 -7.05 -3.86
C HIS A 104 -0.14 -6.34 -4.07
N THR A 105 -0.08 -5.02 -4.25
CA THR A 105 -1.22 -4.10 -4.22
C THR A 105 -1.22 -3.24 -5.49
N PRO A 106 -1.75 -3.73 -6.62
CA PRO A 106 -1.66 -3.03 -7.90
C PRO A 106 -2.34 -1.66 -7.84
N THR A 107 -1.60 -0.62 -8.22
CA THR A 107 -2.09 0.76 -8.32
C THR A 107 -2.45 1.15 -9.75
N MET A 108 -2.20 0.28 -10.71
CA MET A 108 -2.57 0.52 -12.11
C MET A 108 -2.66 -0.80 -12.84
N ARG A 109 -3.44 -0.85 -13.92
CA ARG A 109 -3.52 -2.06 -14.74
C ARG A 109 -2.23 -2.30 -15.52
N VAL A 110 -1.77 -1.25 -16.19
CA VAL A 110 -0.46 -1.13 -16.84
C VAL A 110 0.15 0.21 -16.43
N PRO A 111 1.47 0.41 -16.58
CA PRO A 111 2.11 1.70 -16.29
C PRO A 111 1.39 2.89 -16.94
N MET A 112 0.76 3.75 -16.13
CA MET A 112 0.02 4.93 -16.62
C MET A 112 -0.13 6.01 -15.53
N ILE A 113 -0.47 7.23 -15.95
CA ILE A 113 -0.83 8.33 -15.04
C ILE A 113 -2.20 8.04 -14.42
N ILE A 114 -2.29 8.21 -13.11
CA ILE A 114 -3.50 8.02 -12.29
C ILE A 114 -3.80 9.23 -11.39
N ALA A 115 -3.17 10.37 -11.65
CA ALA A 115 -3.44 11.62 -10.96
C ALA A 115 -4.93 12.01 -11.07
N GLY A 116 -5.52 12.47 -9.97
CA GLY A 116 -6.95 12.82 -9.90
C GLY A 116 -7.90 11.64 -9.67
N THR A 117 -7.38 10.45 -9.35
CA THR A 117 -8.16 9.27 -8.95
C THR A 117 -8.07 9.03 -7.43
N ASP A 118 -8.90 8.11 -6.93
CA ASP A 118 -8.89 7.62 -5.54
C ASP A 118 -8.00 6.37 -5.35
N ILE A 119 -7.13 6.08 -6.33
CA ILE A 119 -6.29 4.87 -6.33
C ILE A 119 -5.42 4.74 -5.07
N PRO A 120 -4.72 5.78 -4.59
CA PRO A 120 -3.98 5.70 -3.33
C PRO A 120 -4.85 5.27 -2.14
N TYR A 121 -6.09 5.79 -2.04
CA TYR A 121 -7.04 5.41 -1.00
C TYR A 121 -7.42 3.92 -1.12
N ILE A 122 -7.90 3.47 -2.28
CA ILE A 122 -8.35 2.08 -2.44
C ILE A 122 -7.20 1.07 -2.31
N ALA A 123 -5.99 1.43 -2.73
CA ALA A 123 -4.80 0.59 -2.60
C ALA A 123 -4.42 0.42 -1.13
N MET A 124 -4.34 1.51 -0.37
CA MET A 124 -4.10 1.46 1.09
C MET A 124 -5.20 0.64 1.78
N TRP A 125 -6.47 0.90 1.45
CA TRP A 125 -7.61 0.18 2.02
C TRP A 125 -7.54 -1.32 1.75
N ALA A 126 -7.26 -1.73 0.50
CA ALA A 126 -7.14 -3.13 0.11
C ALA A 126 -5.99 -3.83 0.86
N MET A 127 -4.82 -3.19 0.93
CA MET A 127 -3.67 -3.71 1.66
C MET A 127 -4.01 -3.95 3.14
N LEU A 128 -4.62 -2.96 3.82
CA LEU A 128 -5.00 -3.07 5.23
C LEU A 128 -6.01 -4.19 5.48
N LEU A 129 -7.01 -4.35 4.60
CA LEU A 129 -7.98 -5.43 4.69
C LEU A 129 -7.35 -6.80 4.47
N THR A 130 -6.48 -6.95 3.47
CA THR A 130 -5.77 -8.21 3.20
C THR A 130 -4.87 -8.58 4.38
N VAL A 131 -4.12 -7.64 4.96
CA VAL A 131 -3.32 -7.91 6.17
C VAL A 131 -4.19 -8.32 7.34
N ARG A 132 -5.32 -7.63 7.57
CA ARG A 132 -6.29 -8.01 8.61
C ARG A 132 -6.80 -9.44 8.41
N GLN A 133 -7.16 -9.81 7.18
CA GLN A 133 -7.68 -11.15 6.86
C GLN A 133 -6.61 -12.23 7.04
N HIS A 134 -5.38 -11.98 6.57
CA HIS A 134 -4.22 -12.84 6.83
C HIS A 134 -4.05 -13.06 8.34
N ASN A 135 -4.06 -11.97 9.10
CA ASN A 135 -3.90 -12.00 10.55
C ASN A 135 -5.05 -12.69 11.31
N GLN A 136 -6.18 -13.02 10.69
CA GLN A 136 -7.21 -13.83 11.34
C GLN A 136 -6.86 -15.31 11.34
N HIS A 137 -6.19 -15.81 10.30
CA HIS A 137 -6.01 -17.25 10.07
C HIS A 137 -4.54 -17.70 10.11
N ALA A 138 -3.59 -16.80 9.87
CA ALA A 138 -2.17 -17.13 9.77
C ALA A 138 -1.56 -17.49 11.13
N ARG A 139 -0.62 -18.45 11.13
CA ARG A 139 0.23 -18.74 12.29
C ARG A 139 1.22 -17.60 12.54
N GLN A 140 1.86 -17.11 11.47
CA GLN A 140 2.75 -15.96 11.51
C GLN A 140 1.98 -14.69 11.15
N LYS A 141 1.79 -13.81 12.14
CA LYS A 141 1.06 -12.55 11.97
C LYS A 141 1.97 -11.46 11.39
N ILE A 142 1.38 -10.56 10.61
CA ILE A 142 1.99 -9.32 10.12
C ILE A 142 1.70 -8.23 11.16
N ASN A 143 2.72 -7.81 11.90
CA ASN A 143 2.62 -6.77 12.91
C ASN A 143 3.19 -5.43 12.42
N THR A 144 4.16 -5.45 11.51
CA THR A 144 4.84 -4.26 10.98
C THR A 144 4.80 -4.25 9.46
N ILE A 145 4.36 -3.15 8.87
CA ILE A 145 4.24 -2.99 7.41
C ILE A 145 5.13 -1.84 6.95
N ALA A 146 6.03 -2.09 6.00
CA ALA A 146 6.76 -1.05 5.27
C ALA A 146 5.95 -0.66 4.02
N CYS A 147 5.55 0.61 3.91
CA CYS A 147 4.66 1.09 2.87
C CYS A 147 5.25 2.34 2.18
N PRO A 148 5.48 2.31 0.85
CA PRO A 148 5.90 3.47 0.08
C PRO A 148 4.71 4.38 -0.28
N GLY A 149 5.00 5.52 -0.92
CA GLY A 149 3.95 6.35 -1.55
C GLY A 149 3.20 5.60 -2.64
N LEU A 150 1.90 5.39 -2.44
CA LEU A 150 1.05 4.68 -3.40
C LEU A 150 0.67 5.63 -4.54
N GLY A 151 1.01 5.26 -5.78
CA GLY A 151 0.67 6.05 -6.99
C GLY A 151 1.55 7.26 -7.26
N THR A 152 2.57 7.54 -6.44
CA THR A 152 3.40 8.76 -6.53
C THR A 152 4.52 8.68 -7.57
N GLY A 153 4.90 7.47 -7.99
CA GLY A 153 5.91 7.24 -9.04
C GLY A 153 5.36 7.43 -10.44
N ILE A 154 5.22 6.34 -11.20
CA ILE A 154 4.68 6.37 -12.58
C ILE A 154 3.26 6.97 -12.61
N GLY A 155 2.48 6.77 -11.56
CA GLY A 155 1.12 7.27 -11.43
C GLY A 155 0.99 8.80 -11.35
N ARG A 156 2.08 9.51 -11.01
CA ARG A 156 2.13 10.98 -10.90
C ARG A 156 1.08 11.60 -9.97
N VAL A 157 0.55 10.85 -8.99
CA VAL A 157 -0.30 11.45 -7.96
C VAL A 157 0.54 12.44 -7.14
N PRO A 158 0.10 13.69 -6.95
CA PRO A 158 0.80 14.65 -6.10
C PRO A 158 1.02 14.09 -4.70
N TYR A 159 2.20 14.32 -4.13
CA TYR A 159 2.58 13.70 -2.85
C TYR A 159 1.63 14.02 -1.70
N SER A 160 1.21 15.29 -1.57
CA SER A 160 0.23 15.68 -0.55
C SER A 160 -1.09 14.93 -0.72
N GLU A 161 -1.58 14.79 -1.95
CA GLU A 161 -2.85 14.11 -2.22
C GLU A 161 -2.76 12.60 -1.98
N ALA A 162 -1.67 11.95 -2.41
CA ALA A 162 -1.43 10.55 -2.13
C ALA A 162 -1.35 10.29 -0.61
N ALA A 163 -0.58 11.11 0.12
CA ALA A 163 -0.46 11.01 1.57
C ALA A 163 -1.80 11.22 2.29
N ARG A 164 -2.60 12.21 1.87
CA ARG A 164 -3.93 12.48 2.40
C ARG A 164 -4.88 11.31 2.20
N GLN A 165 -4.94 10.76 0.98
CA GLN A 165 -5.79 9.61 0.66
C GLN A 165 -5.37 8.35 1.43
N MET A 166 -4.07 8.09 1.53
CA MET A 166 -3.52 6.99 2.33
C MET A 166 -3.85 7.15 3.82
N ALA A 167 -3.70 8.37 4.37
CA ALA A 167 -4.03 8.68 5.76
C ALA A 167 -5.52 8.48 6.05
N LEU A 168 -6.40 8.94 5.15
CA LEU A 168 -7.84 8.75 5.26
C LEU A 168 -8.22 7.26 5.26
N ALA A 169 -7.61 6.45 4.39
CA ALA A 169 -7.83 5.00 4.39
C ALA A 169 -7.41 4.35 5.71
N TYR A 170 -6.25 4.75 6.25
CA TYR A 170 -5.75 4.24 7.53
C TYR A 170 -6.63 4.66 8.72
N ASP A 171 -7.02 5.94 8.81
CA ASP A 171 -7.97 6.46 9.81
C ASP A 171 -9.25 5.63 9.85
N ARG A 172 -9.86 5.43 8.68
CA ARG A 172 -11.12 4.71 8.55
C ARG A 172 -10.98 3.22 8.86
N PHE A 173 -9.79 2.67 8.73
CA PHE A 173 -9.50 1.28 9.09
C PHE A 173 -9.37 1.15 10.61
N LEU A 174 -8.74 2.12 11.28
CA LEU A 174 -8.63 2.18 12.73
C LEU A 174 -9.99 2.42 13.41
N TYR A 175 -10.84 3.25 12.80
CA TYR A 175 -12.13 3.65 13.35
C TYR A 175 -13.29 3.23 12.41
N PRO A 176 -13.60 1.91 12.32
CA PRO A 176 -14.68 1.44 11.47
C PRO A 176 -16.05 1.90 11.99
N PRO A 177 -17.02 2.14 11.09
CA PRO A 177 -18.37 2.54 11.49
C PRO A 177 -19.07 1.42 12.26
N LYS A 178 -19.91 1.78 13.24
CA LYS A 178 -20.72 0.83 14.00
C LYS A 178 -22.04 0.45 13.31
N HIS A 179 -22.50 1.29 12.39
CA HIS A 179 -23.74 1.12 11.64
C HIS A 179 -23.54 1.57 10.19
N LEU A 180 -24.31 0.99 9.27
CA LEU A 180 -24.29 1.33 7.85
C LEU A 180 -25.62 1.96 7.45
N ASN A 181 -25.56 3.10 6.78
CA ASN A 181 -26.68 3.80 6.17
C ASN A 181 -26.17 4.70 5.02
N CYS A 182 -27.09 5.33 4.28
CA CYS A 182 -26.73 6.17 3.15
C CYS A 182 -25.88 7.39 3.54
N ILE A 183 -26.02 7.91 4.76
CA ILE A 183 -25.25 9.06 5.25
C ILE A 183 -23.79 8.66 5.43
N VAL A 184 -23.53 7.55 6.12
CA VAL A 184 -22.17 7.00 6.31
C VAL A 184 -21.51 6.71 4.97
N ALA A 185 -22.25 6.16 4.01
CA ALA A 185 -21.73 5.89 2.66
C ALA A 185 -21.38 7.20 1.93
N ALA A 186 -22.28 8.19 1.94
CA ALA A 186 -22.06 9.48 1.29
C ALA A 186 -20.90 10.26 1.91
N GLU A 187 -20.81 10.33 3.24
CA GLU A 187 -19.71 10.99 3.96
C GLU A 187 -18.35 10.39 3.59
N ARG A 188 -18.25 9.06 3.53
CA ARG A 188 -17.01 8.39 3.13
C ARG A 188 -16.63 8.71 1.69
N GLN A 189 -17.59 8.74 0.78
CA GLN A 189 -17.33 9.13 -0.61
C GLN A 189 -16.83 10.57 -0.67
N LEU A 190 -17.54 11.52 -0.05
CA LEU A 190 -17.22 12.95 -0.11
C LEU A 190 -15.81 13.25 0.38
N GLN A 191 -15.39 12.65 1.51
CA GLN A 191 -14.06 12.89 2.08
C GLN A 191 -12.89 12.43 1.20
N ILE A 192 -13.11 11.44 0.34
CA ILE A 192 -12.10 11.02 -0.65
C ILE A 192 -11.84 12.15 -1.65
N TRP A 193 -12.85 12.95 -2.01
CA TRP A 193 -12.74 14.01 -3.02
C TRP A 193 -12.52 15.42 -2.42
N GLU A 194 -13.11 15.71 -1.26
CA GLU A 194 -13.15 17.07 -0.70
C GLU A 194 -11.86 17.49 0.03
N GLY A 195 -10.98 16.55 0.38
CA GLY A 195 -9.73 16.88 1.07
C GLY A 195 -8.64 17.54 0.20
N GLY A 196 -8.85 17.69 -1.11
CA GLY A 196 -7.90 18.32 -2.03
C GLY A 196 -7.86 19.86 -1.99
N ASN A 197 -8.73 20.49 -1.20
CA ASN A 197 -8.94 21.95 -1.17
C ASN A 197 -8.66 22.58 0.21
N SER A 198 -7.54 22.24 0.85
CA SER A 198 -7.07 22.91 2.07
C SER A 198 -5.57 23.11 2.07
#